data_AF-A3YYP0-F1
#
_entry.id   AF-A3YYP0-F1
#
_cell.length_a   1.000
_cell.length_b   1.000
_cell.length_c   1.000
_cell.angle_alpha   90.00
_cell.angle_beta   90.00
_cell.angle_gamma   90.00
#
_symmetry.space_group_name_H-M   'P 1'
#
loop_
_entity.id
_entity.type
_entity.pdbx_description
1 polymer ?
#
loop_
_entity_poly.entity_id
_entity_poly.type
_entity_poly.pdbx_seq_one_letter_code
_entity_poly.pdbx_strand_id
1 'polypeptide(L)'
;MSLRHHLLRGLLRGGLAMAAVTTTVILSAGEGKSEVLYTLTTQCSLKGEPAKACIVEAVDEGESTLYRHKIGGEVMTVRVRDQPVRMDLWSNDSKSWTSLKRAEARFSTNTVCFNGKDLCVVNPNYLNSVVQDRPALMKDRNHVMVHFGSDGRVDASCYDDGCDVVRK
;
A
#
# COMPACT_ATOMS: atom_id res chain seq x y z
N MET A 1 96.85 -5.29 9.39
CA MET A 1 96.46 -5.40 10.82
C MET A 1 94.95 -5.37 10.90
N SER A 2 94.36 -6.38 11.55
CA SER A 2 92.96 -6.55 12.02
C SER A 2 91.76 -6.26 11.11
N LEU A 3 90.60 -6.90 11.25
CA LEU A 3 90.16 -8.27 11.57
C LEU A 3 88.65 -8.23 11.25
N ARG A 4 88.10 -9.25 10.60
CA ARG A 4 86.65 -9.44 10.37
C ARG A 4 85.90 -9.70 11.70
N HIS A 5 84.59 -9.45 11.74
CA HIS A 5 83.51 -10.45 12.00
C HIS A 5 82.16 -9.82 12.44
N HIS A 6 81.11 -10.10 11.65
CA HIS A 6 79.80 -10.70 12.03
C HIS A 6 78.90 -10.20 13.21
N LEU A 7 77.61 -10.07 12.85
CA LEU A 7 76.38 -10.55 13.54
C LEU A 7 75.59 -9.65 14.54
N LEU A 8 74.32 -9.42 14.15
CA LEU A 8 73.05 -9.59 14.90
C LEU A 8 72.90 -9.04 16.34
N ARG A 9 71.91 -8.15 16.57
CA ARG A 9 70.75 -8.32 17.49
C ARG A 9 70.03 -6.99 17.85
N GLY A 10 68.70 -7.07 17.97
CA GLY A 10 67.84 -6.15 18.76
C GLY A 10 66.83 -5.35 17.91
N LEU A 11 65.64 -5.83 17.54
CA LEU A 11 64.36 -5.95 18.29
C LEU A 11 63.78 -4.65 18.88
N LEU A 12 62.45 -4.52 18.72
CA LEU A 12 61.47 -3.59 19.36
C LEU A 12 61.38 -2.20 18.69
N ARG A 13 60.22 -1.62 18.35
CA ARG A 13 58.78 -1.82 18.61
C ARG A 13 58.07 -1.03 17.49
N GLY A 14 57.09 -1.58 16.79
CA GLY A 14 55.68 -1.39 17.17
C GLY A 14 55.16 -0.01 16.75
N GLY A 15 54.60 0.10 15.55
CA GLY A 15 53.85 1.27 15.08
C GLY A 15 52.73 0.78 14.17
N LEU A 16 51.52 0.81 14.70
CA LEU A 16 50.31 0.19 14.15
C LEU A 16 50.01 0.61 12.70
N ALA A 17 49.78 -0.39 11.85
CA ALA A 17 49.04 -0.22 10.61
C ALA A 17 47.56 0.02 10.95
N MET A 18 47.04 1.21 10.62
CA MET A 18 45.59 1.44 10.64
C MET A 18 44.96 0.70 9.47
N ALA A 19 44.41 -0.49 9.74
CA ALA A 19 43.48 -1.16 8.84
C ALA A 19 42.14 -0.42 8.91
N ALA A 20 41.81 0.32 7.85
CA ALA A 20 40.48 0.89 7.68
C ALA A 20 39.48 -0.24 7.38
N VAL A 21 38.72 -0.65 8.39
CA VAL A 21 37.62 -1.60 8.24
C VAL A 21 36.43 -0.85 7.63
N THR A 22 36.16 -1.07 6.35
CA THR A 22 34.91 -0.63 5.71
C THR A 22 33.79 -1.56 6.15
N THR A 23 33.00 -1.13 7.13
CA THR A 23 31.81 -1.84 7.58
C THR A 23 30.71 -1.70 6.53
N THR A 24 30.53 -2.71 5.68
CA THR A 24 29.36 -2.82 4.80
C THR A 24 28.14 -3.13 5.67
N VAL A 25 27.35 -2.10 5.98
CA VAL A 25 26.02 -2.31 6.59
C VAL A 25 25.13 -2.89 5.51
N ILE A 26 24.93 -4.21 5.56
CA ILE A 26 23.88 -4.88 4.78
C ILE A 26 22.57 -4.49 5.47
N LEU A 27 21.88 -3.48 4.94
CA LEU A 27 20.46 -3.30 5.25
C LEU A 27 19.73 -4.50 4.63
N SER A 28 19.49 -5.54 5.43
CA SER A 28 18.46 -6.51 5.12
C SER A 28 17.13 -5.74 5.14
N ALA A 29 16.62 -5.39 3.95
CA ALA A 29 15.22 -5.09 3.80
C ALA A 29 14.49 -6.34 4.31
N GLY A 30 13.85 -6.24 5.48
CA GLY A 30 13.10 -7.35 6.03
C GLY A 30 12.08 -7.78 4.99
N GLU A 31 12.12 -9.06 4.61
CA GLU A 31 10.99 -9.69 3.93
C GLU A 31 9.78 -9.55 4.86
N GLY A 32 8.97 -8.53 4.60
CA GLY A 32 7.69 -8.34 5.27
C GLY A 32 6.90 -9.62 5.08
N LYS A 33 6.61 -10.34 6.17
CA LYS A 33 5.82 -11.55 6.12
C LYS A 33 4.44 -11.17 5.58
N SER A 34 4.14 -11.64 4.39
CA SER A 34 2.84 -11.44 3.77
C SER A 34 1.82 -12.31 4.49
N GLU A 35 0.85 -11.70 5.19
CA GLU A 35 -0.16 -12.40 5.98
C GLU A 35 -1.57 -12.07 5.47
N VAL A 36 -2.41 -13.09 5.25
CA VAL A 36 -3.81 -12.86 4.91
C VAL A 36 -4.56 -12.49 6.20
N LEU A 37 -4.99 -11.22 6.29
CA LEU A 37 -5.75 -10.68 7.42
C LEU A 37 -7.19 -11.22 7.42
N TYR A 38 -7.82 -11.23 6.25
CA TYR A 38 -9.15 -11.79 6.07
C TYR A 38 -9.46 -12.09 4.60
N THR A 39 -10.48 -12.93 4.41
CA THR A 39 -11.07 -13.23 3.10
C THR A 39 -12.55 -12.89 3.12
N LEU A 40 -13.00 -12.16 2.11
CA LEU A 40 -14.40 -11.78 1.92
C LEU A 40 -14.92 -12.39 0.61
N THR A 41 -15.96 -13.22 0.70
CA THR A 41 -16.74 -13.65 -0.46
C THR A 41 -17.85 -12.65 -0.72
N THR A 42 -17.85 -12.01 -1.88
CA THR A 42 -18.82 -10.95 -2.20
C THR A 42 -19.06 -10.82 -3.71
N GLN A 43 -19.63 -9.69 -4.14
CA GLN A 43 -19.85 -9.32 -5.54
C GLN A 43 -18.94 -8.14 -5.92
N CYS A 44 -18.34 -8.21 -7.10
CA CYS A 44 -17.49 -7.16 -7.66
C CYS A 44 -17.94 -6.81 -9.08
N SER A 45 -17.81 -5.55 -9.46
CA SER A 45 -18.01 -5.06 -10.82
C SER A 45 -16.68 -4.53 -11.36
N LEU A 46 -16.43 -4.76 -12.64
CA LEU A 46 -15.24 -4.28 -13.34
C LEU A 46 -15.68 -3.45 -14.52
N LYS A 47 -15.10 -2.25 -14.69
CA LYS A 47 -15.38 -1.33 -15.81
C LYS A 47 -16.88 -1.06 -16.03
N GLY A 48 -17.66 -1.01 -14.95
CA GLY A 48 -19.10 -0.76 -14.97
C GLY A 48 -19.97 -1.94 -15.41
N GLU A 49 -19.40 -3.12 -15.66
CA GLU A 49 -20.14 -4.34 -15.96
C GLU A 49 -21.03 -4.78 -14.78
N PRO A 50 -22.08 -5.59 -15.00
CA PRO A 50 -22.86 -6.16 -13.91
C PRO A 50 -21.99 -6.87 -12.88
N ALA A 51 -22.35 -6.72 -11.60
CA ALA A 51 -21.59 -7.32 -10.51
C ALA A 51 -21.63 -8.87 -10.60
N LYS A 52 -20.48 -9.50 -10.36
CA LYS A 52 -20.26 -10.95 -10.40
C LYS A 52 -19.59 -11.40 -9.11
N ALA A 53 -19.72 -12.68 -8.80
CA ALA A 53 -19.11 -13.25 -7.60
C ALA A 53 -17.59 -13.03 -7.62
N CYS A 54 -17.06 -12.60 -6.48
CA CYS A 54 -15.63 -12.36 -6.30
C CYS A 54 -15.18 -12.72 -4.89
N ILE A 55 -13.88 -12.99 -4.76
CA ILE A 55 -13.20 -13.16 -3.47
C ILE A 55 -12.23 -12.00 -3.30
N VAL A 56 -12.28 -11.35 -2.15
CA VAL A 56 -11.34 -10.29 -1.76
C VAL A 56 -10.48 -10.80 -0.62
N GLU A 57 -9.17 -10.86 -0.83
CA GLU A 57 -8.18 -11.13 0.22
C GLU A 57 -7.53 -9.83 0.63
N ALA A 58 -7.62 -9.48 1.91
CA ALA A 58 -6.82 -8.42 2.51
C ALA A 58 -5.53 -9.04 3.04
N VAL A 59 -4.40 -8.56 2.57
CA VAL A 59 -3.07 -9.11 2.85
C VAL A 59 -2.21 -8.01 3.43
N ASP A 60 -1.69 -8.21 4.63
CA ASP A 60 -0.69 -7.33 5.22
C ASP A 60 0.66 -7.55 4.56
N GLU A 61 1.32 -6.47 4.16
CA GLU A 61 2.70 -6.44 3.67
C GLU A 61 3.58 -5.48 4.50
N GLY A 62 3.20 -5.23 5.76
CA GLY A 62 3.94 -4.44 6.73
C GLY A 62 3.64 -2.94 6.60
N GLU A 63 4.10 -2.31 5.53
CA GLU A 63 3.85 -0.87 5.30
C GLU A 63 2.57 -0.57 4.53
N SER A 64 1.90 -1.62 4.05
CA SER A 64 0.69 -1.50 3.26
C SER A 64 -0.19 -2.73 3.39
N THR A 65 -1.48 -2.56 3.12
CA THR A 65 -2.41 -3.66 2.93
C THR A 65 -2.74 -3.81 1.44
N LEU A 66 -2.60 -5.01 0.91
CA LEU A 66 -3.07 -5.37 -0.43
C LEU A 66 -4.47 -5.96 -0.35
N TYR A 67 -5.36 -5.47 -1.20
CA TYR A 67 -6.69 -6.02 -1.44
C TYR A 67 -6.69 -6.69 -2.81
N ARG A 68 -6.61 -8.02 -2.82
CA ARG A 68 -6.59 -8.85 -4.04
C ARG A 68 -8.01 -9.31 -4.35
N HIS A 69 -8.60 -8.78 -5.41
CA HIS A 69 -9.94 -9.08 -5.87
C HIS A 69 -9.87 -10.10 -7.00
N LYS A 70 -10.28 -11.34 -6.71
CA LYS A 70 -10.38 -12.44 -7.68
C LYS A 70 -11.78 -12.40 -8.28
N ILE A 71 -11.90 -12.02 -9.55
CA ILE A 71 -13.17 -11.83 -10.28
C ILE A 71 -13.13 -12.73 -11.51
N GLY A 72 -13.73 -13.92 -11.42
CA GLY A 72 -13.55 -14.94 -12.45
C GLY A 72 -12.07 -15.31 -12.61
N GLY A 73 -11.52 -15.13 -13.82
CA GLY A 73 -10.11 -15.36 -14.12
C GLY A 73 -9.19 -14.14 -13.92
N GLU A 74 -9.75 -12.99 -13.54
CA GLU A 74 -9.00 -11.74 -13.37
C GLU A 74 -8.65 -11.49 -11.90
N VAL A 75 -7.47 -10.92 -11.66
CA VAL A 75 -7.04 -10.48 -10.33
C VAL A 75 -6.71 -9.00 -10.37
N MET A 76 -7.52 -8.21 -9.67
CA MET A 76 -7.30 -6.78 -9.48
C MET A 76 -6.73 -6.54 -8.09
N THR A 77 -5.58 -5.88 -7.98
CA THR A 77 -4.96 -5.62 -6.68
C THR A 77 -4.93 -4.14 -6.38
N VAL A 78 -5.55 -3.74 -5.27
CA VAL A 78 -5.46 -2.39 -4.72
C VAL A 78 -4.49 -2.43 -3.55
N ARG A 79 -3.54 -1.50 -3.49
CA ARG A 79 -2.65 -1.31 -2.34
C ARG A 79 -3.06 -0.07 -1.58
N VAL A 80 -3.21 -0.17 -0.26
CA VAL A 80 -3.51 0.95 0.63
C VAL A 80 -2.35 1.14 1.61
N ARG A 81 -1.90 2.39 1.77
CA ARG A 81 -0.90 2.83 2.76
C ARG A 81 -1.51 3.93 3.59
N ASP A 82 -1.26 3.99 4.89
CA ASP A 82 -2.01 4.90 5.79
C ASP A 82 -1.24 6.16 6.23
N GLN A 83 0.05 6.29 5.92
CA GLN A 83 0.89 7.42 6.37
C GLN A 83 1.86 7.93 5.30
N PRO A 84 1.44 8.83 4.39
CA PRO A 84 0.09 9.35 4.20
C PRO A 84 -0.85 8.33 3.56
N VAL A 85 -2.16 8.55 3.66
CA VAL A 85 -3.15 7.72 2.95
C VAL A 85 -2.90 7.79 1.45
N ARG A 86 -2.58 6.64 0.84
CA ARG A 86 -2.42 6.47 -0.60
C ARG A 86 -3.06 5.17 -1.05
N MET A 87 -3.70 5.20 -2.21
CA MET A 87 -4.24 4.01 -2.85
C MET A 87 -3.67 3.85 -4.25
N ASP A 88 -3.15 2.67 -4.57
CA ASP A 88 -2.63 2.34 -5.89
C ASP A 88 -3.33 1.09 -6.46
N LEU A 89 -3.49 1.04 -7.78
CA LEU A 89 -3.95 -0.14 -8.50
C LEU A 89 -2.75 -0.80 -9.21
N TRP A 90 -2.63 -2.12 -9.10
CA TRP A 90 -1.67 -2.88 -9.87
C TRP A 90 -2.12 -3.00 -11.33
N SER A 91 -1.27 -2.57 -12.26
CA SER A 91 -1.45 -2.78 -13.69
C SER A 91 -0.72 -4.05 -14.12
N ASN A 92 -1.48 -5.04 -14.60
CA ASN A 92 -0.89 -6.27 -15.13
C ASN A 92 -0.13 -6.06 -16.44
N ASP A 93 -0.48 -5.03 -17.22
CA ASP A 93 0.13 -4.74 -18.52
C ASP A 93 1.49 -4.07 -18.35
N SER A 94 1.57 -3.04 -17.51
CA SER A 94 2.81 -2.28 -17.27
C SER A 94 3.65 -2.84 -16.11
N LYS A 95 3.15 -3.85 -15.40
CA LYS A 95 3.78 -4.42 -14.19
C LYS A 95 4.18 -3.34 -13.18
N SER A 96 3.28 -2.38 -12.98
CA SER A 96 3.55 -1.22 -12.15
C SER A 96 2.31 -0.82 -11.34
N TRP A 97 2.57 -0.17 -10.21
CA TRP A 97 1.54 0.49 -9.41
C TRP A 97 1.17 1.83 -10.05
N THR A 98 -0.12 2.08 -10.19
CA THR A 98 -0.65 3.38 -10.63
C THR A 98 -1.52 3.95 -9.52
N SER A 99 -1.25 5.17 -9.09
CA SER A 99 -2.08 5.79 -8.06
C SER A 99 -3.51 5.98 -8.53
N LEU A 100 -4.45 5.66 -7.64
CA LEU A 100 -5.86 5.98 -7.86
C LEU A 100 -6.03 7.50 -7.84
N LYS A 101 -7.03 7.98 -8.58
CA LYS A 101 -7.48 9.38 -8.60
C LYS A 101 -8.63 9.63 -7.63
N ARG A 102 -9.42 8.60 -7.33
CA ARG A 102 -10.51 8.64 -6.36
C ARG A 102 -10.90 7.27 -5.84
N ALA A 103 -11.48 7.25 -4.66
CA ALA A 103 -12.24 6.13 -4.11
C ALA A 103 -13.56 6.65 -3.54
N GLU A 104 -14.64 5.93 -3.74
CA GLU A 104 -15.98 6.35 -3.32
C GLU A 104 -16.74 5.20 -2.66
N ALA A 105 -17.55 5.51 -1.66
CA ALA A 105 -18.43 4.57 -0.96
C ALA A 105 -19.88 5.04 -1.07
N ARG A 106 -20.75 4.17 -1.58
CA ARG A 106 -22.19 4.38 -1.69
C ARG A 106 -22.92 3.45 -0.72
N PHE A 107 -23.54 4.02 0.29
CA PHE A 107 -24.14 3.28 1.40
C PHE A 107 -25.43 2.55 1.01
N SER A 108 -26.28 3.15 0.15
CA SER A 108 -27.53 2.54 -0.32
C SER A 108 -27.32 1.24 -1.09
N THR A 109 -26.17 1.10 -1.76
CA THR A 109 -25.81 -0.11 -2.53
C THR A 109 -24.71 -0.91 -1.85
N ASN A 110 -24.27 -0.51 -0.65
CA ASN A 110 -23.13 -1.09 0.05
C ASN A 110 -21.90 -1.28 -0.86
N THR A 111 -21.57 -0.27 -1.67
CA THR A 111 -20.53 -0.41 -2.70
C THR A 111 -19.37 0.54 -2.43
N VAL A 112 -18.13 0.03 -2.53
CA VAL A 112 -16.91 0.83 -2.64
C VAL A 112 -16.38 0.73 -4.05
N CYS A 113 -16.03 1.85 -4.66
CA CYS A 113 -15.63 1.96 -6.06
C CYS A 113 -14.29 2.73 -6.17
N PHE A 114 -13.39 2.25 -7.02
CA PHE A 114 -12.04 2.80 -7.22
C PHE A 114 -11.91 3.36 -8.63
N ASN A 115 -11.35 4.57 -8.76
CA ASN A 115 -11.30 5.34 -10.01
C ASN A 115 -12.67 5.54 -10.68
N GLY A 116 -13.74 5.58 -9.88
CA GLY A 116 -15.11 5.47 -10.40
C GLY A 116 -15.50 4.02 -10.55
N LYS A 117 -16.07 3.65 -11.70
CA LYS A 117 -16.61 2.29 -11.92
C LYS A 117 -15.59 1.28 -12.45
N ASP A 118 -14.31 1.60 -12.41
CA ASP A 118 -13.25 0.73 -12.95
C ASP A 118 -13.15 -0.57 -12.13
N LEU A 119 -13.24 -0.47 -10.81
CA LEU A 119 -13.38 -1.60 -9.90
C LEU A 119 -14.33 -1.21 -8.77
N CYS A 120 -15.40 -1.97 -8.58
CA CYS A 120 -16.33 -1.80 -7.48
C CYS A 120 -16.50 -3.10 -6.69
N VAL A 121 -16.66 -2.99 -5.38
CA VAL A 121 -16.81 -4.10 -4.43
C VAL A 121 -18.04 -3.83 -3.58
N VAL A 122 -18.93 -4.82 -3.48
CA VAL A 122 -20.04 -4.78 -2.54
C VAL A 122 -19.53 -5.24 -1.17
N ASN A 123 -19.65 -4.43 -0.12
CA ASN A 123 -19.22 -4.79 1.23
C ASN A 123 -20.25 -4.30 2.27
N PRO A 124 -21.33 -5.06 2.49
CA PRO A 124 -22.38 -4.67 3.42
C PRO A 124 -21.89 -4.71 4.86
N ASN A 125 -20.99 -5.63 5.22
CA ASN A 125 -20.51 -5.76 6.60
C ASN A 125 -19.79 -4.49 7.06
N TYR A 126 -18.84 -4.01 6.27
CA TYR A 126 -18.07 -2.81 6.60
C TYR A 126 -18.93 -1.54 6.52
N LEU A 127 -19.70 -1.36 5.45
CA LEU A 127 -20.44 -0.11 5.27
C LEU A 127 -21.63 0.01 6.23
N ASN A 128 -22.30 -1.09 6.57
CA ASN A 128 -23.33 -1.07 7.61
C ASN A 128 -22.73 -0.74 8.98
N SER A 129 -21.54 -1.26 9.32
CA SER A 129 -20.90 -0.93 10.61
C SER A 129 -20.52 0.55 10.67
N VAL A 130 -20.02 1.15 9.59
CA VAL A 130 -19.75 2.60 9.52
C VAL A 130 -21.02 3.42 9.78
N VAL A 131 -22.17 3.02 9.22
CA VAL A 131 -23.46 3.68 9.47
C VAL A 131 -23.90 3.53 10.93
N GLN A 132 -23.74 2.34 11.50
CA GLN A 132 -24.10 2.04 12.90
C GLN A 132 -23.23 2.77 13.91
N ASP A 133 -21.92 2.87 13.66
CA ASP A 133 -20.95 3.50 14.56
C ASP A 133 -21.06 5.04 14.55
N ARG A 134 -21.58 5.61 13.47
CA ARG A 134 -21.60 7.07 13.24
C ARG A 134 -22.96 7.59 12.75
N PRO A 135 -24.07 7.28 13.44
CA PRO A 135 -25.42 7.53 12.92
C PRO A 135 -25.71 9.01 12.67
N ALA A 136 -25.21 9.90 13.54
CA ALA A 136 -25.39 11.34 13.37
C ALA A 136 -24.60 11.89 12.17
N LEU A 137 -23.39 11.38 11.93
CA LEU A 137 -22.57 11.80 10.78
C LEU A 137 -23.08 11.23 9.47
N MET A 138 -23.75 10.08 9.50
CA MET A 138 -24.26 9.38 8.32
C MET A 138 -25.71 9.71 8.00
N LYS A 139 -26.41 10.46 8.87
CA LYS A 139 -27.80 10.87 8.66
C LYS A 139 -27.93 11.62 7.33
N ASP A 140 -28.85 11.15 6.48
CA ASP A 140 -29.15 11.68 5.14
C ASP A 140 -27.98 11.61 4.14
N ARG A 141 -26.88 10.93 4.48
CA ARG A 141 -25.71 10.79 3.61
C ARG A 141 -25.68 9.42 2.95
N ASN A 142 -25.67 9.43 1.63
CA ASN A 142 -25.61 8.20 0.84
C ASN A 142 -24.24 7.94 0.19
N HIS A 143 -23.36 8.94 0.19
CA HIS A 143 -22.15 8.94 -0.62
C HIS A 143 -21.01 9.60 0.16
N VAL A 144 -19.84 8.95 0.16
CA VAL A 144 -18.57 9.51 0.61
C VAL A 144 -17.56 9.30 -0.50
N MET A 145 -16.77 10.33 -0.79
CA MET A 145 -15.72 10.28 -1.81
C MET A 145 -14.41 10.85 -1.26
N VAL A 146 -13.32 10.24 -1.67
CA VAL A 146 -11.95 10.68 -1.42
C VAL A 146 -11.26 10.88 -2.76
N HIS A 147 -10.68 12.06 -2.97
CA HIS A 147 -9.82 12.36 -4.10
C HIS A 147 -8.35 12.24 -3.72
N PHE A 148 -7.56 11.84 -4.70
CA PHE A 148 -6.12 11.75 -4.57
C PHE A 148 -5.45 12.70 -5.57
N GLY A 149 -4.55 13.54 -5.07
CA GLY A 149 -3.75 14.45 -5.86
C GLY A 149 -2.71 13.73 -6.73
N SER A 150 -1.97 14.47 -7.54
CA SER A 150 -0.97 13.91 -8.47
C SER A 150 0.18 13.15 -7.79
N ASP A 151 0.40 13.39 -6.49
CA ASP A 151 1.39 12.68 -5.67
C ASP A 151 0.81 11.43 -4.96
N GLY A 152 -0.46 11.12 -5.22
CA GLY A 152 -1.20 9.99 -4.67
C GLY A 152 -1.70 10.19 -3.24
N ARG A 153 -1.58 11.40 -2.66
CA ARG A 153 -2.09 11.72 -1.33
C ARG A 153 -3.54 12.22 -1.42
N VAL A 154 -4.30 12.01 -0.35
CA VAL A 154 -5.64 12.59 -0.22
C VAL A 154 -5.57 14.12 -0.27
N ASP A 155 -6.27 14.74 -1.21
CA ASP A 155 -6.37 16.20 -1.35
C ASP A 155 -7.76 16.74 -1.02
N ALA A 156 -8.81 15.91 -1.16
CA ALA A 156 -10.16 16.22 -0.72
C ALA A 156 -10.91 14.97 -0.23
N SER A 157 -11.76 15.17 0.79
CA SER A 157 -12.76 14.20 1.24
C SER A 157 -14.10 14.90 1.33
N CYS A 158 -15.12 14.35 0.70
CA CYS A 158 -16.47 14.92 0.76
C CYS A 158 -17.51 13.86 1.08
N TYR A 159 -18.60 14.37 1.62
CA TYR A 159 -19.87 13.68 1.67
C TYR A 159 -20.70 14.21 0.50
N ASP A 160 -21.55 13.39 -0.09
CA ASP A 160 -22.42 13.73 -1.24
C ASP A 160 -21.68 14.14 -2.54
N ASP A 161 -22.41 14.73 -3.49
CA ASP A 161 -21.93 15.11 -4.83
C ASP A 161 -21.11 16.43 -4.80
N GLY A 162 -20.94 17.06 -3.64
CA GLY A 162 -20.15 18.30 -3.48
C GLY A 162 -18.66 18.17 -3.85
N CYS A 163 -18.15 16.95 -4.05
CA CYS A 163 -16.75 16.69 -4.40
C CYS A 163 -16.37 17.10 -5.84
N ASP A 164 -17.32 17.11 -6.78
CA ASP A 164 -17.04 17.56 -8.16
C ASP A 164 -16.68 19.06 -8.23
N VAL A 165 -17.02 19.84 -7.19
CA VAL A 165 -16.88 21.30 -7.15
C VAL A 165 -15.55 21.77 -6.53
N VAL A 166 -14.79 20.88 -5.87
CA VAL A 166 -13.58 21.27 -5.10
C VAL A 166 -12.28 21.24 -5.94
N ARG A 167 -12.37 20.95 -7.25
CA ARG A 167 -11.21 21.04 -8.15
C ARG A 167 -10.83 22.51 -8.40
N LYS A 168 -9.83 23.01 -7.67
CA LYS A 168 -9.04 24.19 -8.06
C LYS A 168 -7.77 23.77 -8.78
#